data_AF-A0AAT9FSK9-F1
#
_entry.id   AF-A0AAT9FSK9-F1
#
_cell.length_a   1.000
_cell.length_b   1.000
_cell.length_c   1.000
_cell.angle_alpha   90.00
_cell.angle_beta   90.00
_cell.angle_gamma   90.00
#
_symmetry.space_group_name_H-M   'P 1'
#
loop_
_entity.id
_entity.type
_entity.pdbx_description
1 polymer ?
#
loop_
_entity_poly.entity_id
_entity_poly.type
_entity_poly.pdbx_seq_one_letter_code
_entity_poly.pdbx_strand_id
1 'polypeptide(L)'
;MTLISKKISLNSALLLTGVMLTGVAQGAISSTANGNYTNGATWTGGAAPVNGEDYIIENNVEHAGGGTYGLAGDSVTINSGFLRFTGNPVGGDPDNISNITVNNLGLNGGQLHFRSSNQYSRVMNLNSGLDVMADSQIRIGDGGEQFSMNINLNGPISGSSDLQFLSNGGNDAGDIQNLNITSDNVGFSGDWSINSIDSGVGSLNANAANALGIGALVLNTRSRLVAGATGSLDSLLGITLNESSSTLVLNNAWTNSSASLDIVDGSLDLADSAS
;
A
#
# COMPACT_ATOMS: atom_id res chain seq x y z
N MET A 1 35.04 -79.34 6.46
CA MET A 1 33.87 -79.98 5.82
C MET A 1 33.29 -78.98 4.84
N THR A 2 33.45 -79.24 3.54
CA THR A 2 33.06 -78.33 2.46
C THR A 2 31.55 -78.43 2.22
N LEU A 3 30.86 -77.28 2.14
CA LEU A 3 29.53 -77.20 1.55
C LEU A 3 29.45 -75.98 0.63
N ILE A 4 29.31 -76.27 -0.66
CA ILE A 4 29.02 -75.36 -1.77
C ILE A 4 27.51 -75.20 -1.84
N SER A 5 26.99 -73.98 -2.02
CA SER A 5 25.69 -73.62 -2.64
C SER A 5 25.39 -72.15 -2.33
N LYS A 6 24.85 -71.27 -3.17
CA LYS A 6 24.52 -71.17 -4.60
C LYS A 6 24.03 -69.72 -4.74
N LYS A 7 24.54 -68.96 -5.72
CA LYS A 7 24.02 -67.61 -6.04
C LYS A 7 22.55 -67.72 -6.45
N ILE A 8 21.69 -66.90 -5.85
CA ILE A 8 20.42 -66.48 -6.44
C ILE A 8 20.44 -64.95 -6.42
N SER A 9 20.53 -64.38 -7.62
CA SER A 9 20.28 -62.98 -7.91
C SER A 9 18.79 -62.84 -8.18
N LEU A 10 18.12 -61.93 -7.47
CA LEU A 10 16.80 -61.43 -7.83
C LEU A 10 16.88 -59.91 -7.87
N ASN A 11 17.00 -59.41 -9.10
CA ASN A 11 16.72 -58.04 -9.49
C ASN A 11 15.24 -57.76 -9.26
N SER A 12 14.94 -56.85 -8.33
CA SER A 12 13.63 -56.22 -8.23
C SER A 12 13.82 -54.75 -7.88
N ALA A 13 14.34 -53.97 -8.83
CA ALA A 13 14.24 -52.52 -8.77
C ALA A 13 12.77 -52.15 -8.99
N LEU A 14 12.02 -51.96 -7.90
CA LEU A 14 10.72 -51.35 -7.94
C LEU A 14 10.93 -49.86 -8.25
N LEU A 15 10.91 -49.50 -9.54
CA LEU A 15 10.77 -48.12 -9.97
C LEU A 15 9.38 -47.66 -9.53
N LEU A 16 9.31 -47.02 -8.37
CA LEU A 16 8.15 -46.22 -7.99
C LEU A 16 8.20 -44.97 -8.86
N THR A 17 7.54 -45.01 -10.02
CA THR A 17 7.16 -43.80 -10.74
C THR A 17 6.20 -43.03 -9.84
N GLY A 18 6.76 -42.19 -8.98
CA GLY A 18 6.04 -41.12 -8.34
C GLY A 18 5.42 -40.32 -9.47
N VAL A 19 4.10 -40.44 -9.61
CA VAL A 19 3.29 -39.47 -10.33
C VAL A 19 3.55 -38.16 -9.59
N MET A 20 4.48 -37.35 -10.09
CA MET A 20 4.47 -35.94 -9.77
C MET A 20 3.14 -35.45 -10.30
N LEU A 21 2.17 -35.29 -9.40
CA LEU A 21 1.10 -34.34 -9.64
C LEU A 21 1.81 -33.01 -9.86
N THR A 22 2.06 -32.67 -11.11
CA THR A 22 2.22 -31.29 -11.51
C THR A 22 0.87 -30.67 -11.20
N GLY A 23 0.73 -30.12 -9.99
CA GLY A 23 -0.30 -29.12 -9.74
C GLY A 23 -0.17 -28.15 -10.89
N VAL A 24 -1.18 -28.11 -11.76
CA VAL A 24 -1.26 -27.07 -12.76
C VAL A 24 -1.20 -25.79 -11.93
N ALA A 25 -0.16 -24.99 -12.09
CA ALA A 25 -0.13 -23.66 -11.50
C ALA A 25 -1.43 -23.01 -11.98
N GLN A 26 -2.39 -22.90 -11.08
CA GLN A 26 -3.68 -22.34 -11.42
C GLN A 26 -3.35 -20.91 -11.79
N GLY A 27 -3.58 -20.55 -13.07
CA GLY A 27 -3.27 -19.22 -13.54
C GLY A 27 -4.01 -18.22 -12.66
N ALA A 28 -3.33 -17.15 -12.28
CA ALA A 28 -3.93 -16.11 -11.46
C ALA A 28 -5.26 -15.64 -12.06
N ILE A 29 -6.23 -15.34 -11.19
CA ILE A 29 -7.57 -14.93 -11.57
C ILE A 29 -7.56 -13.41 -11.76
N SER A 30 -7.84 -12.95 -12.98
CA SER A 30 -7.80 -11.52 -13.30
C SER A 30 -9.19 -10.89 -13.28
N SER A 31 -9.29 -9.61 -12.96
CA SER A 31 -10.52 -8.86 -13.18
C SER A 31 -10.74 -8.64 -14.69
N THR A 32 -11.92 -8.94 -15.24
CA THR A 32 -12.24 -8.78 -16.67
C THR A 32 -13.00 -7.49 -16.99
N ALA A 33 -13.50 -6.80 -15.97
CA ALA A 33 -14.24 -5.55 -16.10
C ALA A 33 -14.21 -4.79 -14.76
N ASN A 34 -14.63 -3.53 -14.79
CA ASN A 34 -14.89 -2.78 -13.56
C ASN A 34 -15.98 -3.48 -12.72
N GLY A 35 -15.86 -3.45 -11.40
CA GLY A 35 -16.88 -4.03 -10.54
C GLY A 35 -16.52 -4.11 -9.07
N ASN A 36 -17.13 -5.05 -8.36
CA ASN A 36 -16.93 -5.24 -6.93
C ASN A 36 -16.07 -6.48 -6.70
N TYR A 37 -15.13 -6.39 -5.75
CA TYR A 37 -14.24 -7.48 -5.41
C TYR A 37 -15.02 -8.76 -5.09
N THR A 38 -16.15 -8.67 -4.40
CA THR A 38 -16.97 -9.84 -4.01
C THR A 38 -17.93 -10.34 -5.08
N ASN A 39 -18.00 -9.69 -6.26
CA ASN A 39 -18.89 -10.09 -7.34
C ASN A 39 -18.16 -11.01 -8.33
N GLY A 40 -18.66 -12.23 -8.52
CA GLY A 40 -18.04 -13.19 -9.44
C GLY A 40 -17.98 -12.73 -10.90
N ALA A 41 -18.92 -11.89 -11.35
CA ALA A 41 -18.92 -11.35 -12.71
C ALA A 41 -17.73 -10.39 -12.98
N THR A 42 -17.01 -9.96 -11.95
CA THR A 42 -15.80 -9.12 -12.07
C THR A 42 -14.58 -9.94 -12.50
N TRP A 43 -14.57 -11.26 -12.28
CA TRP A 43 -13.37 -12.09 -12.36
C TRP A 43 -13.41 -13.10 -13.50
N THR A 44 -12.23 -13.44 -14.02
CA THR A 44 -12.08 -14.59 -14.93
C THR A 44 -12.59 -15.86 -14.24
N GLY A 45 -13.51 -16.58 -14.90
CA GLY A 45 -14.16 -17.76 -14.33
C GLY A 45 -15.52 -17.49 -13.68
N GLY A 46 -15.92 -16.23 -13.52
CA GLY A 46 -17.28 -15.84 -13.11
C GLY A 46 -17.62 -16.13 -11.65
N ALA A 47 -16.64 -16.47 -10.82
CA ALA A 47 -16.80 -16.77 -9.41
C ALA A 47 -16.18 -15.66 -8.53
N ALA A 48 -16.79 -15.42 -7.36
CA ALA A 48 -16.26 -14.46 -6.41
C ALA A 48 -14.91 -14.95 -5.83
N PRO A 49 -14.03 -14.03 -5.39
CA PRO A 49 -12.73 -14.41 -4.84
C PRO A 49 -12.84 -15.32 -3.61
N VAL A 50 -11.93 -16.28 -3.52
CA VAL A 50 -11.79 -17.26 -2.45
C VAL A 50 -10.32 -17.37 -2.05
N ASN A 51 -10.05 -17.90 -0.85
CA ASN A 51 -8.67 -18.19 -0.45
C ASN A 51 -8.10 -19.37 -1.26
N GLY A 52 -6.76 -19.43 -1.37
CA GLY A 52 -6.06 -20.44 -2.16
C GLY A 52 -5.78 -20.03 -3.61
N GLU A 53 -6.17 -18.82 -4.01
CA GLU A 53 -6.00 -18.29 -5.36
C GLU A 53 -5.30 -16.92 -5.33
N ASP A 54 -4.54 -16.63 -6.38
CA ASP A 54 -3.92 -15.32 -6.60
C ASP A 54 -4.82 -14.47 -7.50
N TYR A 55 -5.05 -13.22 -7.11
CA TYR A 55 -5.91 -12.29 -7.85
C TYR A 55 -5.11 -11.14 -8.46
N ILE A 56 -5.39 -10.84 -9.73
CA ILE A 56 -4.80 -9.71 -10.45
C ILE A 56 -5.90 -8.71 -10.80
N ILE A 57 -5.72 -7.47 -10.38
CA ILE A 57 -6.59 -6.36 -10.72
C ILE A 57 -6.03 -5.67 -11.96
N GLU A 58 -6.81 -5.75 -13.04
CA GLU A 58 -6.56 -5.16 -14.36
C GLU A 58 -7.58 -4.06 -14.72
N ASN A 59 -8.56 -3.83 -13.84
CA ASN A 59 -9.68 -2.92 -14.05
C ASN A 59 -10.01 -2.21 -12.72
N ASN A 60 -10.99 -1.33 -12.71
CA ASN A 60 -11.41 -0.63 -11.50
C ASN A 60 -12.26 -1.56 -10.62
N VAL A 61 -11.68 -2.05 -9.53
CA VAL A 61 -12.32 -2.96 -8.59
C VAL A 61 -12.53 -2.28 -7.24
N GLU A 62 -13.72 -2.45 -6.69
CA GLU A 62 -14.12 -1.85 -5.43
C GLU A 62 -14.43 -2.89 -4.37
N HIS A 63 -13.98 -2.66 -3.15
CA HIS A 63 -14.52 -3.34 -1.99
C HIS A 63 -15.39 -2.38 -1.20
N ALA A 64 -16.71 -2.54 -1.36
CA ALA A 64 -17.70 -1.79 -0.60
C ALA A 64 -18.04 -2.55 0.69
N GLY A 65 -17.57 -2.04 1.84
CA GLY A 65 -17.85 -2.64 3.14
C GLY A 65 -17.37 -1.75 4.28
N GLY A 66 -18.16 -1.65 5.35
CA GLY A 66 -17.77 -0.95 6.57
C GLY A 66 -17.14 -1.87 7.60
N GLY A 67 -16.29 -1.32 8.48
CA GLY A 67 -15.74 -2.04 9.63
C GLY A 67 -14.47 -2.84 9.32
N THR A 68 -14.30 -4.00 9.96
CA THR A 68 -13.12 -4.86 9.78
C THR A 68 -13.38 -5.92 8.73
N TYR A 69 -12.58 -5.96 7.67
CA TYR A 69 -12.71 -6.96 6.60
C TYR A 69 -11.35 -7.39 6.03
N GLY A 70 -11.28 -8.67 5.67
CA GLY A 70 -10.17 -9.28 4.95
C GLY A 70 -10.59 -9.65 3.54
N LEU A 71 -9.77 -9.35 2.55
CA LEU A 71 -10.01 -9.80 1.17
C LEU A 71 -9.63 -11.27 1.05
N ALA A 72 -10.50 -12.05 0.41
CA ALA A 72 -10.19 -13.43 0.06
C ALA A 72 -9.13 -13.46 -1.05
N GLY A 73 -8.27 -14.48 -1.00
CA GLY A 73 -7.13 -14.65 -1.90
C GLY A 73 -5.82 -14.80 -1.13
N ASP A 74 -4.87 -15.51 -1.72
CA ASP A 74 -3.52 -15.68 -1.17
C ASP A 74 -2.62 -14.49 -1.53
N SER A 75 -2.87 -13.88 -2.69
CA SER A 75 -2.30 -12.59 -3.09
C SER A 75 -3.30 -11.72 -3.85
N VAL A 76 -3.08 -10.41 -3.81
CA VAL A 76 -3.78 -9.44 -4.66
C VAL A 76 -2.75 -8.49 -5.26
N THR A 77 -2.60 -8.51 -6.58
CA THR A 77 -1.72 -7.59 -7.31
C THR A 77 -2.54 -6.61 -8.13
N ILE A 78 -2.27 -5.32 -8.00
CA ILE A 78 -2.88 -4.27 -8.82
C ILE A 78 -1.93 -3.95 -9.98
N ASN A 79 -2.16 -4.57 -11.14
CA ASN A 79 -1.38 -4.32 -12.36
C ASN A 79 -1.85 -3.05 -13.06
N SER A 80 -3.16 -2.85 -13.14
CA SER A 80 -3.75 -1.68 -13.78
C SER A 80 -5.11 -1.33 -13.15
N GLY A 81 -5.64 -0.15 -13.45
CA GLY A 81 -6.85 0.36 -12.79
C GLY A 81 -6.62 0.66 -11.31
N PHE A 82 -7.59 0.28 -10.46
CA PHE A 82 -7.47 0.48 -9.02
C PHE A 82 -8.14 -0.64 -8.20
N LEU A 83 -7.63 -0.82 -6.97
CA LEU A 83 -8.40 -1.40 -5.87
C LEU A 83 -8.85 -0.30 -4.93
N ARG A 84 -10.16 -0.15 -4.73
CA ARG A 84 -10.72 0.90 -3.89
C ARG A 84 -11.39 0.37 -2.65
N PHE A 85 -10.94 0.84 -1.50
CA PHE A 85 -11.57 0.64 -0.20
C PHE A 85 -12.50 1.80 0.12
N THR A 86 -13.72 1.47 0.51
CA THR A 86 -14.73 2.47 0.91
C THR A 86 -14.95 2.38 2.40
N GLY A 87 -14.59 3.41 3.15
CA GLY A 87 -14.94 3.51 4.56
C GLY A 87 -16.42 3.80 4.69
N ASN A 88 -17.19 2.81 5.13
CA ASN A 88 -18.61 2.96 5.43
C ASN A 88 -18.82 2.80 6.95
N PRO A 89 -19.49 3.74 7.63
CA PRO A 89 -19.81 3.57 9.04
C PRO A 89 -20.75 2.37 9.23
N VAL A 90 -20.29 1.32 9.92
CA VAL A 90 -21.22 0.29 10.42
C VAL A 90 -22.06 0.96 11.51
N GLY A 91 -23.36 1.07 11.30
CA GLY A 91 -24.29 1.64 12.28
C GLY A 91 -24.39 3.18 12.31
N GLY A 92 -23.83 3.88 11.31
CA GLY A 92 -23.91 5.34 11.22
C GLY A 92 -22.95 6.11 12.14
N ASP A 93 -22.06 5.40 12.86
CA ASP A 93 -21.03 6.00 13.70
C ASP A 93 -19.88 6.55 12.83
N PRO A 94 -19.67 7.87 12.77
CA PRO A 94 -18.61 8.47 11.97
C PRO A 94 -17.20 8.14 12.50
N ASP A 95 -17.05 7.66 13.73
CA ASP A 95 -15.76 7.34 14.33
C ASP A 95 -15.33 5.88 14.08
N ASN A 96 -16.09 5.14 13.29
CA ASN A 96 -15.81 3.73 13.06
C ASN A 96 -14.53 3.53 12.23
N ILE A 97 -13.54 2.86 12.83
CA ILE A 97 -12.26 2.54 12.21
C ILE A 97 -12.45 1.35 11.27
N SER A 98 -12.07 1.51 10.00
CA SER A 98 -12.06 0.39 9.06
C SER A 98 -10.71 -0.33 9.11
N ASN A 99 -10.69 -1.61 9.48
CA ASN A 99 -9.47 -2.42 9.44
C ASN A 99 -9.49 -3.31 8.20
N ILE A 100 -8.47 -3.16 7.36
CA ILE A 100 -8.37 -3.79 6.05
C ILE A 100 -7.18 -4.75 6.09
N THR A 101 -7.43 -5.98 5.68
CA THR A 101 -6.37 -6.99 5.47
C THR A 101 -6.49 -7.55 4.05
N VAL A 102 -5.39 -7.53 3.32
CA VAL A 102 -5.21 -8.14 2.01
C VAL A 102 -3.94 -8.99 2.07
N ASN A 103 -4.03 -10.28 1.80
CA ASN A 103 -2.83 -11.11 1.78
C ASN A 103 -1.94 -10.70 0.61
N ASN A 104 -0.63 -10.55 0.86
CA ASN A 104 0.40 -10.25 -0.14
C ASN A 104 -0.04 -9.18 -1.17
N LEU A 105 -0.35 -7.97 -0.69
CA LEU A 105 -0.81 -6.88 -1.54
C LEU A 105 0.36 -6.27 -2.33
N GLY A 106 0.25 -6.32 -3.65
CA GLY A 106 1.22 -5.78 -4.58
C GLY A 106 0.68 -4.62 -5.42
N LEU A 107 1.48 -3.59 -5.64
CA LEU A 107 1.25 -2.54 -6.63
C LEU A 107 2.25 -2.71 -7.78
N ASN A 108 1.74 -3.01 -8.97
CA ASN A 108 2.55 -3.26 -10.16
C ASN A 108 2.08 -2.38 -11.32
N GLY A 109 2.05 -1.06 -11.10
CA GLY A 109 1.57 -0.08 -12.09
C GLY A 109 0.15 0.43 -11.81
N GLY A 110 -0.57 -0.24 -10.90
CA GLY A 110 -1.92 0.11 -10.50
C GLY A 110 -2.02 1.11 -9.35
N GLN A 111 -3.25 1.33 -8.89
CA GLN A 111 -3.55 2.31 -7.85
C GLN A 111 -4.31 1.69 -6.67
N LEU A 112 -3.88 2.03 -5.45
CA LEU A 112 -4.61 1.73 -4.23
C LEU A 112 -5.40 2.95 -3.79
N HIS A 113 -6.72 2.83 -3.73
CA HIS A 113 -7.61 3.96 -3.42
C HIS A 113 -8.29 3.78 -2.07
N PHE A 114 -8.39 4.88 -1.33
CA PHE A 114 -9.21 4.99 -0.14
C PHE A 114 -10.21 6.12 -0.32
N ARG A 115 -11.49 5.85 -0.06
CA ARG A 115 -12.55 6.86 -0.11
C ARG A 115 -13.50 6.77 1.08
N SER A 116 -14.09 7.88 1.48
CA SER A 116 -15.26 7.86 2.36
C SER A 116 -16.54 7.64 1.54
N SER A 117 -17.52 6.91 2.09
CA SER A 117 -18.85 6.80 1.44
C SER A 117 -19.70 8.08 1.53
N ASN A 118 -19.28 9.07 2.32
CA ASN A 118 -20.03 10.27 2.66
C ASN A 118 -19.13 11.36 3.31
N GLN A 119 -19.74 12.50 3.66
CA GLN A 119 -19.09 13.69 4.22
C GLN A 119 -18.70 13.52 5.68
N TYR A 120 -17.76 12.65 5.99
CA TYR A 120 -17.28 12.50 7.36
C TYR A 120 -15.80 12.18 7.37
N SER A 121 -15.15 12.56 8.46
CA SER A 121 -13.80 12.13 8.75
C SER A 121 -13.76 10.62 8.97
N ARG A 122 -12.68 9.99 8.51
CA ARG A 122 -12.54 8.53 8.57
C ARG A 122 -11.14 8.14 9.00
N VAL A 123 -11.05 7.01 9.69
CA VAL A 123 -9.80 6.31 9.94
C VAL A 123 -9.87 4.96 9.26
N MET A 124 -8.86 4.62 8.46
CA MET A 124 -8.69 3.27 7.92
C MET A 124 -7.29 2.76 8.19
N ASN A 125 -7.20 1.49 8.54
CA ASN A 125 -5.96 0.80 8.82
C ASN A 125 -5.76 -0.27 7.75
N LEU A 126 -4.73 -0.13 6.92
CA LEU A 126 -4.24 -1.23 6.10
C LEU A 126 -3.19 -1.98 6.92
N ASN A 127 -3.57 -3.16 7.40
CA ASN A 127 -2.71 -3.99 8.27
C ASN A 127 -1.80 -4.94 7.47
N SER A 128 -1.89 -4.89 6.15
CA SER A 128 -1.11 -5.71 5.24
C SER A 128 0.20 -5.06 4.84
N GLY A 129 1.19 -5.91 4.55
CA GLY A 129 2.36 -5.46 3.81
C GLY A 129 1.98 -4.98 2.41
N LEU A 130 2.74 -4.02 1.90
CA LEU A 130 2.58 -3.42 0.58
C LEU A 130 3.87 -3.56 -0.22
N ASP A 131 3.83 -4.28 -1.34
CA ASP A 131 4.99 -4.44 -2.22
C ASP A 131 4.84 -3.58 -3.50
N VAL A 132 5.77 -2.67 -3.74
CA VAL A 132 5.74 -1.71 -4.86
C VAL A 132 6.70 -2.18 -5.96
N MET A 133 6.14 -2.91 -6.93
CA MET A 133 6.90 -3.60 -7.99
C MET A 133 7.12 -2.76 -9.25
N ALA A 134 6.28 -1.75 -9.47
CA ALA A 134 6.38 -0.79 -10.57
C ALA A 134 5.78 0.56 -10.13
N ASP A 135 5.99 1.61 -10.92
CA ASP A 135 5.54 2.97 -10.59
C ASP A 135 4.03 2.99 -10.31
N SER A 136 3.66 3.33 -9.08
CA SER A 136 2.31 3.11 -8.57
C SER A 136 1.78 4.30 -7.78
N GLN A 137 0.51 4.26 -7.45
CA GLN A 137 -0.15 5.34 -6.72
C GLN A 137 -0.94 4.83 -5.52
N ILE A 138 -0.85 5.55 -4.40
CA ILE A 138 -1.86 5.54 -3.33
C ILE A 138 -2.68 6.82 -3.47
N ARG A 139 -4.00 6.67 -3.53
CA ARG A 139 -4.93 7.79 -3.65
C ARG A 139 -5.86 7.85 -2.45
N ILE A 140 -6.03 9.03 -1.89
CA ILE A 140 -7.05 9.32 -0.88
C ILE A 140 -8.05 10.30 -1.46
N GLY A 141 -9.32 9.90 -1.50
CA GLY A 141 -10.41 10.69 -2.07
C GLY A 141 -10.52 10.60 -3.59
N ASP A 142 -11.73 10.80 -4.11
CA ASP A 142 -12.07 10.60 -5.52
C ASP A 142 -13.35 11.35 -5.97
N GLY A 143 -13.62 12.50 -5.34
CA GLY A 143 -14.73 13.39 -5.68
C GLY A 143 -15.92 13.28 -4.72
N GLY A 144 -16.65 14.39 -4.59
CA GLY A 144 -17.69 14.59 -3.58
C GLY A 144 -17.13 15.23 -2.30
N GLU A 145 -18.04 15.69 -1.43
CA GLU A 145 -17.67 16.34 -0.18
C GLU A 145 -17.03 15.32 0.78
N GLN A 146 -15.70 15.27 0.83
CA GLN A 146 -14.95 14.39 1.72
C GLN A 146 -14.15 15.25 2.70
N PHE A 147 -14.47 15.15 4.00
CA PHE A 147 -13.69 15.79 5.08
C PHE A 147 -12.36 15.04 5.29
N SER A 148 -11.67 15.33 6.40
CA SER A 148 -10.34 14.79 6.69
C SER A 148 -10.32 13.26 6.85
N MET A 149 -9.55 12.55 6.01
CA MET A 149 -9.30 11.12 6.18
C MET A 149 -7.92 10.84 6.77
N ASN A 150 -7.81 9.75 7.52
CA ASN A 150 -6.57 9.25 8.09
C ASN A 150 -6.41 7.79 7.69
N ILE A 151 -5.42 7.51 6.85
CA ILE A 151 -5.09 6.17 6.39
C ILE A 151 -3.79 5.75 7.04
N ASN A 152 -3.80 4.65 7.79
CA ASN A 152 -2.64 4.10 8.46
C ASN A 152 -2.14 2.88 7.67
N LEU A 153 -0.91 2.94 7.16
CA LEU A 153 -0.20 1.79 6.59
C LEU A 153 0.61 1.14 7.72
N ASN A 154 0.04 0.09 8.30
CA ASN A 154 0.60 -0.59 9.47
C ASN A 154 1.48 -1.79 9.13
N GLY A 155 1.35 -2.33 7.92
CA GLY A 155 2.25 -3.38 7.44
C GLY A 155 3.56 -2.84 6.87
N PRO A 156 4.55 -3.73 6.64
CA PRO A 156 5.80 -3.34 6.01
C PRO A 156 5.57 -2.86 4.58
N ILE A 157 6.36 -1.89 4.12
CA ILE A 157 6.38 -1.47 2.71
C ILE A 157 7.72 -1.95 2.10
N SER A 158 7.68 -2.50 0.90
CA SER A 158 8.84 -2.97 0.15
C SER A 158 8.75 -2.57 -1.32
N GLY A 159 9.82 -2.84 -2.08
CA GLY A 159 9.90 -2.51 -3.50
C GLY A 159 10.88 -1.38 -3.79
N SER A 160 11.09 -1.10 -5.08
CA SER A 160 12.13 -0.17 -5.53
C SER A 160 11.67 0.82 -6.60
N SER A 161 10.38 0.79 -6.94
CA SER A 161 9.79 1.69 -7.93
C SER A 161 9.15 2.90 -7.27
N ASP A 162 8.81 3.91 -8.09
CA ASP A 162 8.28 5.16 -7.56
C ASP A 162 6.87 4.99 -6.98
N LEU A 163 6.61 5.66 -5.87
CA LEU A 163 5.31 5.65 -5.21
C LEU A 163 4.76 7.06 -5.05
N GLN A 164 3.64 7.31 -5.74
CA GLN A 164 2.93 8.57 -5.62
C GLN A 164 1.83 8.49 -4.56
N PHE A 165 1.81 9.44 -3.62
CA PHE A 165 0.64 9.75 -2.82
C PHE A 165 -0.14 10.91 -3.43
N LEU A 166 -1.34 10.62 -3.91
CA LEU A 166 -2.27 11.62 -4.45
C LEU A 166 -3.43 11.86 -3.48
N SER A 167 -3.53 13.08 -2.96
CA SER A 167 -4.73 13.55 -2.28
C SER A 167 -5.71 14.16 -3.28
N ASN A 168 -6.94 13.70 -3.23
CA ASN A 168 -8.09 14.23 -3.96
C ASN A 168 -9.32 14.24 -3.03
N GLY A 169 -9.08 14.65 -1.78
CA GLY A 169 -10.10 14.91 -0.79
C GLY A 169 -9.93 16.32 -0.23
N GLY A 170 -11.02 16.89 0.25
CA GLY A 170 -11.08 18.23 0.81
C GLY A 170 -11.93 19.18 -0.03
N ASN A 171 -12.86 19.86 0.64
CA ASN A 171 -13.71 20.89 0.06
C ASN A 171 -13.13 22.28 0.27
N ASP A 172 -12.29 22.45 1.29
CA ASP A 172 -11.59 23.68 1.58
C ASP A 172 -10.09 23.44 1.84
N ALA A 173 -9.35 24.54 2.01
CA ALA A 173 -7.92 24.50 2.28
C ALA A 173 -7.57 23.99 3.70
N GLY A 174 -8.57 23.82 4.58
CA GLY A 174 -8.39 23.31 5.93
C GLY A 174 -8.50 21.79 6.03
N ASP A 175 -9.11 21.14 5.03
CA ASP A 175 -9.21 19.69 4.95
C ASP A 175 -7.85 19.03 4.69
N ILE A 176 -7.55 17.98 5.45
CA ILE A 176 -6.27 17.27 5.37
C ILE A 176 -6.52 15.78 5.16
N GLN A 177 -5.88 15.23 4.13
CA GLN A 177 -5.85 13.80 3.86
C GLN A 177 -4.51 13.25 4.35
N ASN A 178 -4.54 12.47 5.43
CA ASN A 178 -3.35 11.94 6.08
C ASN A 178 -3.07 10.51 5.60
N LEU A 179 -1.87 10.28 5.06
CA LEU A 179 -1.29 8.96 4.88
C LEU A 179 -0.20 8.78 5.93
N ASN A 180 -0.47 7.93 6.93
CA ASN A 180 0.41 7.66 8.06
C ASN A 180 1.18 6.37 7.80
N ILE A 181 2.52 6.45 7.83
CA ILE A 181 3.39 5.28 7.77
C ILE A 181 3.84 4.98 9.19
N THR A 182 3.38 3.84 9.73
CA THR A 182 3.56 3.48 11.15
C THR A 182 4.52 2.30 11.34
N SER A 183 4.95 1.64 10.25
CA SER A 183 5.99 0.62 10.27
C SER A 183 7.37 1.27 10.36
N ASP A 184 8.23 0.72 11.21
CA ASP A 184 9.64 1.08 11.28
C ASP A 184 10.47 0.33 10.22
N ASN A 185 11.65 0.86 9.90
CA ASN A 185 12.67 0.20 9.07
C ASN A 185 12.12 -0.40 7.78
N VAL A 186 11.31 0.40 7.10
CA VAL A 186 10.63 0.01 5.86
C VAL A 186 11.67 -0.34 4.79
N GLY A 187 11.48 -1.47 4.11
CA GLY A 187 12.41 -2.02 3.10
C GLY A 187 12.24 -1.43 1.70
N PHE A 188 11.46 -0.37 1.57
CA PHE A 188 11.23 0.36 0.32
C PHE A 188 12.48 1.15 -0.07
N SER A 189 12.83 1.15 -1.36
CA SER A 189 14.01 1.82 -1.91
C SER A 189 13.73 2.72 -3.12
N GLY A 190 12.46 3.04 -3.39
CA GLY A 190 12.03 3.91 -4.49
C GLY A 190 11.81 5.35 -4.05
N ASP A 191 11.54 6.24 -5.01
CA ASP A 191 11.24 7.63 -4.71
C ASP A 191 9.75 7.82 -4.36
N TRP A 192 9.49 8.79 -3.48
CA TRP A 192 8.14 9.21 -3.14
C TRP A 192 7.80 10.53 -3.83
N SER A 193 6.54 10.68 -4.23
CA SER A 193 5.99 11.99 -4.58
C SER A 193 4.65 12.24 -3.92
N ILE A 194 4.40 13.46 -3.47
CA ILE A 194 3.12 13.87 -2.86
C ILE A 194 2.52 14.99 -3.69
N ASN A 195 1.23 14.90 -3.96
CA ASN A 195 0.47 15.96 -4.62
C ASN A 195 -0.97 16.01 -4.11
N SER A 196 -1.58 17.19 -4.08
CA SER A 196 -3.01 17.35 -3.85
C SER A 196 -3.68 18.10 -5.00
N ILE A 197 -4.67 17.47 -5.62
CA ILE A 197 -5.38 18.02 -6.79
C ILE A 197 -6.66 18.79 -6.42
N ASP A 198 -7.27 18.52 -5.27
CA ASP A 198 -8.42 19.27 -4.73
C ASP A 198 -8.00 20.32 -3.69
N SER A 199 -8.93 21.15 -3.20
CA SER A 199 -8.66 22.29 -2.30
C SER A 199 -7.87 21.95 -1.03
N GLY A 200 -7.98 20.73 -0.52
CA GLY A 200 -7.29 20.26 0.69
C GLY A 200 -5.79 19.96 0.53
N VAL A 201 -5.19 19.49 1.62
CA VAL A 201 -3.76 19.15 1.73
C VAL A 201 -3.55 17.64 1.81
N GLY A 202 -2.62 17.11 1.01
CA GLY A 202 -2.12 15.74 1.15
C GLY A 202 -0.95 15.68 2.13
N SER A 203 -1.11 15.01 3.28
CA SER A 203 -0.10 14.92 4.34
C SER A 203 0.46 13.51 4.47
N LEU A 204 1.73 13.31 4.14
CA LEU A 204 2.46 12.08 4.44
C LEU A 204 3.09 12.22 5.82
N ASN A 205 2.76 11.33 6.76
CA ASN A 205 3.23 11.39 8.13
C ASN A 205 4.13 10.18 8.41
N ALA A 206 5.42 10.43 8.59
CA ALA A 206 6.41 9.39 8.91
C ALA A 206 6.45 9.19 10.44
N ASN A 207 5.62 8.26 10.93
CA ASN A 207 5.34 8.08 12.36
C ASN A 207 6.17 6.97 13.03
N ALA A 208 7.20 6.47 12.34
CA ALA A 208 8.17 5.50 12.85
C ALA A 208 9.57 5.80 12.30
N ALA A 209 10.61 5.21 12.89
CA ALA A 209 11.99 5.38 12.42
C ALA A 209 12.18 4.76 11.03
N ASN A 210 12.85 5.47 10.13
CA ASN A 210 13.07 5.04 8.74
C ASN A 210 11.77 4.63 8.01
N ALA A 211 10.64 5.27 8.34
CA ALA A 211 9.32 4.85 7.88
C ALA A 211 9.13 4.99 6.36
N LEU A 212 9.87 5.88 5.70
CA LEU A 212 9.74 6.11 4.26
C LEU A 212 10.71 5.28 3.41
N GLY A 213 11.57 4.47 4.03
CA GLY A 213 12.59 3.69 3.33
C GLY A 213 13.74 4.57 2.81
N ILE A 214 14.41 4.10 1.76
CA ILE A 214 15.52 4.78 1.10
C ILE A 214 15.00 5.38 -0.21
N GLY A 215 15.40 6.59 -0.53
CA GLY A 215 14.95 7.28 -1.75
C GLY A 215 14.86 8.79 -1.55
N ALA A 216 14.47 9.51 -2.59
CA ALA A 216 14.12 10.91 -2.51
C ALA A 216 12.61 11.08 -2.27
N LEU A 217 12.23 12.26 -1.78
CA LEU A 217 10.83 12.66 -1.62
C LEU A 217 10.60 14.01 -2.28
N VAL A 218 9.60 14.09 -3.15
CA VAL A 218 9.17 15.34 -3.78
C VAL A 218 7.80 15.77 -3.28
N LEU A 219 7.72 16.99 -2.75
CA LEU A 219 6.49 17.64 -2.32
C LEU A 219 6.04 18.65 -3.38
N ASN A 220 4.90 18.40 -4.03
CA ASN A 220 4.30 19.27 -5.04
C ASN A 220 3.18 20.14 -4.44
N THR A 221 2.13 20.41 -5.21
CA THR A 221 1.04 21.30 -4.83
C THR A 221 0.31 20.80 -3.58
N ARG A 222 0.13 21.70 -2.59
CA ARG A 222 -0.63 21.49 -1.34
C ARG A 222 -0.28 20.16 -0.68
N SER A 223 1.02 19.91 -0.58
CA SER A 223 1.55 18.68 -0.02
C SER A 223 2.30 18.97 1.27
N ARG A 224 2.24 18.03 2.20
CA ARG A 224 2.91 18.15 3.49
C ARG A 224 3.63 16.85 3.84
N LEU A 225 4.86 16.96 4.30
CA LEU A 225 5.57 15.89 4.97
C LEU A 225 5.68 16.24 6.45
N VAL A 226 5.36 15.30 7.33
CA VAL A 226 5.53 15.44 8.78
C VAL A 226 6.46 14.37 9.31
N ALA A 227 7.57 14.79 9.93
CA ALA A 227 8.50 13.92 10.66
C ALA A 227 7.94 13.58 12.06
N GLY A 228 6.96 12.68 12.11
CA GLY A 228 6.19 12.38 13.31
C GLY A 228 6.96 11.64 14.40
N ALA A 229 7.99 10.87 14.05
CA ALA A 229 8.85 10.15 14.99
C ALA A 229 10.33 10.52 14.87
N THR A 230 11.09 10.27 15.94
CA THR A 230 12.55 10.37 15.92
C THR A 230 13.15 9.42 14.89
N GLY A 231 14.08 9.91 14.08
CA GLY A 231 14.73 9.14 13.01
C GLY A 231 13.81 8.77 11.85
N SER A 232 12.63 9.38 11.73
CA SER A 232 11.65 9.03 10.69
C SER A 232 12.11 9.32 9.26
N LEU A 233 13.00 10.31 9.09
CA LEU A 233 13.53 10.75 7.80
C LEU A 233 15.01 10.39 7.59
N ASP A 234 15.65 9.72 8.55
CA ASP A 234 17.11 9.52 8.54
C ASP A 234 17.58 8.57 7.43
N SER A 235 16.69 7.76 6.85
CA SER A 235 16.98 6.90 5.70
C SER A 235 16.80 7.56 4.34
N LEU A 236 16.16 8.74 4.26
CA LEU A 236 15.94 9.44 2.99
C LEU A 236 17.24 10.01 2.42
N LEU A 237 17.36 9.97 1.09
CA LEU A 237 18.46 10.55 0.33
C LEU A 237 18.27 12.06 0.09
N GLY A 238 17.03 12.54 0.08
CA GLY A 238 16.74 13.96 -0.05
C GLY A 238 15.26 14.28 -0.06
N ILE A 239 14.95 15.56 0.13
CA ILE A 239 13.61 16.13 0.11
C ILE A 239 13.61 17.37 -0.78
N THR A 240 12.65 17.48 -1.70
CA THR A 240 12.43 18.66 -2.54
C THR A 240 11.05 19.28 -2.27
N LEU A 241 11.02 20.57 -1.98
CA LEU A 241 9.81 21.38 -1.80
C LEU A 241 9.56 22.21 -3.07
N ASN A 242 8.76 21.68 -3.98
CA ASN A 242 8.69 22.15 -5.37
C ASN A 242 7.75 23.36 -5.58
N GLU A 243 6.77 23.54 -4.70
CA GLU A 243 5.69 24.53 -4.85
C GLU A 243 5.49 25.36 -3.56
N SER A 244 5.02 26.60 -3.65
CA SER A 244 4.73 27.46 -2.47
C SER A 244 3.69 26.92 -1.49
N SER A 245 2.94 25.92 -1.91
CA SER A 245 1.98 25.21 -1.06
C SER A 245 2.53 23.88 -0.50
N SER A 246 3.82 23.59 -0.72
CA SER A 246 4.51 22.46 -0.11
C SER A 246 5.11 22.83 1.25
N THR A 247 4.99 21.94 2.23
CA THR A 247 5.52 22.14 3.58
C THR A 247 6.21 20.90 4.12
N LEU A 248 7.44 21.06 4.61
CA LEU A 248 8.10 20.08 5.48
C LEU A 248 7.96 20.51 6.93
N VAL A 249 7.39 19.65 7.77
CA VAL A 249 7.27 19.86 9.22
C VAL A 249 8.22 18.90 9.95
N LEU A 250 9.23 19.47 10.62
CA LEU A 250 10.18 18.72 11.44
C LEU A 250 9.80 18.84 12.92
N ASN A 251 9.13 17.80 13.45
CA ASN A 251 8.87 17.69 14.90
C ASN A 251 10.06 17.07 15.66
N ASN A 252 10.97 16.43 14.92
CA ASN A 252 12.18 15.78 15.40
C ASN A 252 13.36 16.19 14.52
N ALA A 253 14.59 16.11 15.06
CA ALA A 253 15.80 16.35 14.29
C ALA A 253 15.93 15.36 13.13
N TRP A 254 16.40 15.85 11.98
CA TRP A 254 16.79 15.05 10.82
C TRP A 254 18.31 14.93 10.81
N THR A 255 18.84 13.73 11.05
CA THR A 255 20.27 13.54 11.38
C THR A 255 21.11 13.02 10.22
N ASN A 256 20.48 12.70 9.08
CA ASN A 256 21.21 12.25 7.89
C ASN A 256 21.98 13.39 7.21
N SER A 257 23.24 13.55 7.58
CA SER A 257 24.13 14.58 7.02
C SER A 257 24.48 14.40 5.54
N SER A 258 24.15 13.25 4.95
CA SER A 258 24.38 12.98 3.52
C SER A 258 23.17 13.32 2.64
N ALA A 259 22.01 13.58 3.25
CA ALA A 259 20.80 13.92 2.53
C ALA A 259 20.76 15.40 2.11
N SER A 260 20.03 15.70 1.03
CA SER A 260 19.80 17.06 0.56
C SER A 260 18.40 17.57 0.90
N LEU A 261 18.29 18.83 1.30
CA LEU A 261 17.03 19.58 1.30
C LEU A 261 17.08 20.63 0.20
N ASP A 262 16.18 20.54 -0.78
CA ASP A 262 16.01 21.54 -1.82
C ASP A 262 14.66 22.25 -1.64
N ILE A 263 14.68 23.58 -1.57
CA ILE A 263 13.49 24.42 -1.41
C ILE A 263 13.39 25.29 -2.64
N VAL A 264 12.57 24.87 -3.61
CA VAL A 264 12.31 25.62 -4.84
C VAL A 264 11.36 26.78 -4.55
N ASP A 265 10.21 26.48 -3.94
CA ASP A 265 9.19 27.48 -3.59
C ASP A 265 8.48 27.19 -2.25
N GLY A 266 8.71 26.03 -1.61
CA GLY A 266 7.97 25.62 -0.42
C GLY A 266 8.42 26.22 0.93
N SER A 267 7.91 25.64 2.00
CA SER A 267 8.11 26.09 3.37
C SER A 267 8.69 24.99 4.28
N LEU A 268 9.62 25.38 5.15
CA LEU A 268 10.15 24.54 6.22
C LEU A 268 9.62 25.05 7.55
N ASP A 269 8.94 24.17 8.28
CA ASP A 269 8.46 24.40 9.64
C ASP A 269 9.32 23.59 10.62
N LEU A 270 10.03 24.30 11.50
CA LEU A 270 10.85 23.72 12.56
C LEU A 270 10.07 23.87 13.86
N ALA A 271 9.53 22.77 14.38
CA ALA A 271 8.96 22.79 15.71
C ALA A 271 10.08 23.13 16.72
N ASP A 272 9.76 23.84 17.81
CA ASP A 272 10.70 24.28 18.85
C ASP A 272 11.58 23.15 19.46
N SER A 273 11.23 21.87 19.23
CA SER A 273 12.00 20.70 19.66
C SER A 273 12.99 20.14 18.62
N ALA A 274 13.07 20.69 17.40
CA ALA A 274 13.87 20.17 16.30
C ALA A 274 15.29 20.77 16.20
N SER A 275 15.72 21.56 17.20
CA SER A 275 17.05 22.19 17.29
C SER A 275 18.14 21.27 17.85
#